data_AF-A0AAN8APC5-F1
#
_entry.id   AF-A0AAN8APC5-F1
#
_cell.length_a   1.000
_cell.length_b   1.000
_cell.length_c   1.000
_cell.angle_alpha   90.00
_cell.angle_beta   90.00
_cell.angle_gamma   90.00
#
_symmetry.space_group_name_H-M   'P 1'
#
loop_
_entity.id
_entity.type
_entity.pdbx_description
1 polymer ?
#
loop_
_entity_poly.entity_id
_entity_poly.type
_entity_poly.pdbx_seq_one_letter_code
_entity_poly.pdbx_strand_id
1 'polypeptide(L)'
;MKRGFTTNRKIKEGKTEKGIQMLCRTHGFPRVVLTPVSFAPVPHPLAYIESQIAALIKYCLHSQESLASSQSKSLYRRGLLFLNCMLHTDSSGPQMADMVALLQVLLWGPRAWLFNQKGSMTPAVGNWLTVKRALLVMKLAERGLIQDQSALSWEDCLCLQYLSFIDAETVVNVTSQLSLTLNLDGSL
;
A
#
# COMPACT_ATOMS: atom_id res chain seq x y z
N MET A 1 38.06 53.79 15.16
CA MET A 1 36.63 54.02 14.87
C MET A 1 36.25 53.23 13.61
N LYS A 2 35.31 52.26 13.74
CA LYS A 2 34.42 51.61 12.71
C LYS A 2 35.08 50.97 11.45
N ARG A 3 35.09 49.63 11.28
CA ARG A 3 34.04 48.62 10.93
C ARG A 3 33.89 48.37 9.41
N GLY A 4 33.90 47.09 9.00
CA GLY A 4 33.44 46.60 7.68
C GLY A 4 34.01 45.22 7.24
N PHE A 5 33.57 44.09 7.82
CA PHE A 5 32.74 43.00 7.22
C PHE A 5 33.39 42.17 6.07
N THR A 6 33.99 40.99 6.35
CA THR A 6 33.44 39.59 6.35
C THR A 6 33.32 38.91 4.96
N THR A 7 34.03 37.78 4.75
CA THR A 7 33.49 36.44 4.38
C THR A 7 34.56 35.56 3.71
N ASN A 8 34.83 34.37 4.27
CA ASN A 8 34.70 33.09 3.56
C ASN A 8 34.83 31.90 4.51
N ARG A 9 33.68 31.36 4.87
CA ARG A 9 33.49 30.08 5.54
C ARG A 9 32.84 29.15 4.53
N LYS A 10 33.54 28.09 4.12
CA LYS A 10 32.98 26.73 3.94
C LYS A 10 34.07 25.79 3.42
N ILE A 11 34.65 25.02 4.33
CA ILE A 11 35.22 23.70 4.03
C ILE A 11 34.43 22.72 4.89
N LYS A 12 34.14 21.54 4.33
CA LYS A 12 33.62 20.30 4.95
C LYS A 12 32.12 20.04 4.78
N GLU A 13 31.73 19.72 3.55
CA GLU A 13 30.44 19.11 3.21
C GLU A 13 30.71 17.82 2.42
N GLY A 14 31.35 16.83 3.08
CA GLY A 14 31.75 15.59 2.40
C GLY A 14 32.17 14.42 3.29
N LYS A 15 32.06 14.54 4.63
CA LYS A 15 32.41 13.46 5.58
C LYS A 15 31.22 12.83 6.30
N THR A 16 30.06 13.49 6.34
CA THR A 16 28.92 13.05 7.16
C THR A 16 28.04 12.02 6.46
N GLU A 17 27.86 12.14 5.14
CA GLU A 17 27.03 11.22 4.34
C GLU A 17 27.58 9.79 4.29
N LYS A 18 28.90 9.66 4.15
CA LYS A 18 29.57 8.35 4.12
C LYS A 18 29.49 7.62 5.46
N GLY A 19 29.41 8.34 6.58
CA GLY A 19 29.26 7.76 7.91
C GLY A 19 27.86 7.19 8.14
N ILE A 20 26.81 7.89 7.69
CA ILE A 20 25.42 7.46 7.86
C ILE A 20 25.14 6.20 7.01
N GLN A 21 25.67 6.15 5.79
CA GLN A 21 25.51 4.98 4.92
C GLN A 21 26.23 3.74 5.45
N MET A 22 27.33 3.92 6.20
CA MET A 22 28.09 2.82 6.82
C MET A 22 27.41 2.26 8.08
N LEU A 23 26.72 3.11 8.85
CA LEU A 23 26.01 2.65 10.05
C LEU A 23 24.83 1.71 9.73
N CYS A 24 24.06 1.99 8.68
CA CYS A 24 22.93 1.12 8.28
C CYS A 24 23.39 -0.29 7.84
N ARG A 25 24.60 -0.42 7.28
CA ARG A 25 25.18 -1.71 6.88
C ARG A 25 25.66 -2.55 8.08
N THR A 26 26.06 -1.91 9.17
CA THR A 26 26.61 -2.58 10.35
C THR A 26 25.57 -2.85 11.42
N HIS A 27 24.55 -2.00 11.54
CA HIS A 27 23.53 -2.07 12.61
C HIS A 27 22.13 -2.43 12.10
N GLY A 28 21.99 -2.64 10.78
CA GLY A 28 20.69 -2.81 10.12
C GLY A 28 19.89 -1.51 10.05
N PHE A 29 18.85 -1.49 9.21
CA PHE A 29 17.90 -0.38 9.21
C PHE A 29 17.26 -0.25 10.60
N PRO A 30 17.07 0.95 11.15
CA PRO A 30 16.37 1.13 12.42
C PRO A 30 14.98 0.52 12.28
N ARG A 31 14.80 -0.67 12.87
CA ARG A 31 13.50 -1.32 12.96
C ARG A 31 12.79 -0.66 14.12
N VAL A 32 11.57 -0.19 13.88
CA VAL A 32 10.65 0.17 14.96
C VAL A 32 10.43 -1.11 15.77
N VAL A 33 11.11 -1.23 16.90
CA VAL A 33 10.84 -2.27 17.87
C VAL A 33 9.48 -1.94 18.47
N LEU A 34 8.44 -2.65 18.05
CA LEU A 34 7.16 -2.63 18.74
C LEU A 34 7.40 -3.30 20.10
N THR A 35 7.66 -2.49 21.12
CA THR A 35 7.73 -2.96 22.50
C THR A 35 6.38 -3.60 22.83
N PRO A 36 6.34 -4.87 23.29
CA PRO A 36 5.08 -5.46 23.73
C PRO A 36 4.59 -4.65 24.92
N VAL A 37 3.52 -3.90 24.70
CA VAL A 37 2.85 -3.13 25.75
C VAL A 37 2.37 -4.13 26.79
N SER A 38 2.78 -3.84 28.03
CA SER A 38 2.42 -4.53 29.26
C SER A 38 0.98 -5.04 29.24
N PHE A 39 0.81 -6.28 29.72
CA PHE A 39 -0.46 -7.00 29.90
C PHE A 39 -1.38 -6.26 30.90
N ALA A 40 -1.98 -5.17 30.46
CA ALA A 40 -3.29 -4.74 30.95
C ALA A 40 -4.36 -5.44 30.09
N PRO A 41 -5.65 -5.51 30.51
CA PRO A 41 -6.70 -6.12 29.70
C PRO A 41 -6.94 -5.23 28.47
N VAL A 42 -6.19 -5.46 27.39
CA VAL A 42 -6.28 -4.70 26.14
C VAL A 42 -7.44 -5.25 25.31
N PRO A 43 -8.31 -4.40 24.74
CA PRO A 43 -9.24 -4.82 23.70
C PRO A 43 -8.47 -5.56 22.60
N HIS A 44 -9.02 -6.66 22.07
CA HIS A 44 -8.36 -7.59 21.17
C HIS A 44 -7.38 -6.90 20.18
N PRO A 45 -6.15 -7.43 19.97
CA PRO A 45 -5.12 -6.82 19.10
C PRO A 45 -5.64 -6.41 17.70
N LEU A 46 -6.65 -7.12 17.21
CA LEU A 46 -7.32 -6.88 15.95
C LEU A 46 -8.15 -5.57 15.97
N ALA A 47 -8.87 -5.29 17.05
CA ALA A 47 -9.64 -4.05 17.23
C ALA A 47 -8.72 -2.80 17.26
N TYR A 48 -7.51 -2.94 17.81
CA TYR A 48 -6.50 -1.88 17.75
C TYR A 48 -6.02 -1.63 16.33
N ILE A 49 -5.73 -2.69 15.56
CA ILE A 49 -5.29 -2.58 14.17
C ILE A 49 -6.39 -1.96 13.29
N GLU A 50 -7.64 -2.40 13.43
CA GLU A 50 -8.79 -1.82 12.73
C GLU A 50 -8.95 -0.32 13.02
N SER A 51 -8.81 0.06 14.30
CA SER A 51 -8.85 1.48 14.69
C SER A 51 -7.74 2.31 14.05
N GLN A 52 -6.52 1.79 13.97
CA GLN A 52 -5.39 2.46 13.31
C GLN A 52 -5.63 2.60 11.80
N ILE A 53 -6.11 1.54 11.15
CA ILE A 53 -6.44 1.54 9.73
C ILE A 53 -7.55 2.58 9.46
N ALA A 54 -8.62 2.60 10.27
CA ALA A 54 -9.71 3.56 10.14
C ALA A 54 -9.22 5.02 10.27
N ALA A 55 -8.31 5.29 11.22
CA ALA A 55 -7.74 6.62 11.40
C ALA A 55 -6.90 7.06 10.18
N LEU A 56 -6.09 6.14 9.62
CA LEU A 56 -5.29 6.41 8.42
C LEU A 56 -6.17 6.66 7.20
N ILE A 57 -7.21 5.85 6.99
CA ILE A 57 -8.15 6.03 5.88
C ILE A 57 -8.81 7.40 5.98
N LYS A 58 -9.31 7.78 7.17
CA LYS A 58 -9.88 9.11 7.41
C LYS A 58 -8.86 10.19 7.04
N TYR A 59 -7.64 10.12 7.55
CA TYR A 59 -6.59 11.09 7.21
C TYR A 59 -6.38 11.22 5.69
N CYS A 60 -6.27 10.10 4.97
CA CYS A 60 -6.12 10.09 3.51
C CYS A 60 -7.31 10.71 2.78
N LEU A 61 -8.54 10.46 3.24
CA LEU A 61 -9.76 11.01 2.63
C LEU A 61 -9.87 12.53 2.80
N HIS A 62 -9.50 13.06 3.97
CA HIS A 62 -9.50 14.52 4.24
C HIS A 62 -8.38 15.23 3.47
N SER A 63 -7.19 14.63 3.36
CA SER A 63 -6.06 15.23 2.63
C SER A 63 -6.33 15.37 1.12
N GLN A 64 -7.18 14.51 0.55
CA GLN A 64 -7.46 14.49 -0.89
C GLN A 64 -8.51 15.52 -1.36
N GLU A 65 -9.12 16.27 -0.44
CA GLU A 65 -10.18 17.25 -0.74
C GLU A 65 -9.65 18.54 -1.41
N SER A 66 -8.34 18.82 -1.34
CA SER A 66 -7.74 20.04 -1.87
C SER A 66 -7.19 19.96 -3.31
N LEU A 67 -7.17 18.77 -3.95
CA LEU A 67 -6.50 18.55 -5.25
C LEU A 67 -7.29 17.60 -6.17
N ALA A 68 -8.50 18.00 -6.58
CA ALA A 68 -9.38 17.20 -7.45
C ALA A 68 -9.14 17.46 -8.95
N SER A 69 -8.61 16.47 -9.70
CA SER A 69 -8.69 16.46 -11.18
C SER A 69 -8.37 15.12 -11.89
N SER A 70 -8.12 13.99 -11.21
CA SER A 70 -7.79 12.72 -11.91
C SER A 70 -8.72 11.54 -11.58
N GLN A 71 -9.08 10.77 -12.61
CA GLN A 71 -9.92 9.57 -12.54
C GLN A 71 -9.28 8.42 -11.72
N SER A 72 -7.95 8.39 -11.62
CA SER A 72 -7.25 7.45 -10.74
C SER A 72 -7.48 7.77 -9.26
N LYS A 73 -7.48 9.05 -8.88
CA LYS A 73 -7.77 9.50 -7.50
C LYS A 73 -9.21 9.21 -7.09
N SER A 74 -10.17 9.20 -8.04
CA SER A 74 -11.56 8.87 -7.73
C SER A 74 -11.75 7.39 -7.36
N LEU A 75 -11.05 6.47 -8.03
CA LEU A 75 -11.10 5.03 -7.71
C LEU A 75 -10.51 4.73 -6.33
N TYR A 76 -9.32 5.26 -6.02
CA TYR A 76 -8.72 5.09 -4.69
C TYR A 76 -9.58 5.73 -3.59
N ARG A 77 -10.10 6.96 -3.82
CA ARG A 77 -11.01 7.62 -2.86
C ARG A 77 -12.22 6.76 -2.55
N ARG A 78 -12.89 6.26 -3.59
CA ARG A 78 -14.13 5.52 -3.43
C ARG A 78 -13.90 4.12 -2.85
N GLY A 79 -12.80 3.46 -3.21
CA GLY A 79 -12.36 2.23 -2.55
C GLY A 79 -12.06 2.44 -1.05
N LEU A 80 -11.41 3.55 -0.70
CA LEU A 80 -11.13 3.92 0.70
C LEU A 80 -12.41 4.29 1.47
N LEU A 81 -13.38 4.95 0.84
CA LEU A 81 -14.69 5.20 1.43
C LEU A 81 -15.42 3.89 1.74
N PHE A 82 -15.44 2.96 0.80
CA PHE A 82 -16.03 1.64 1.01
C PHE A 82 -15.37 0.89 2.15
N LEU A 83 -14.03 0.90 2.22
CA LEU A 83 -13.28 0.30 3.32
C LEU A 83 -13.61 0.95 4.67
N ASN A 84 -13.78 2.27 4.71
CA ASN A 84 -14.21 2.99 5.92
C ASN A 84 -15.64 2.58 6.35
N CYS A 85 -16.56 2.37 5.42
CA CYS A 85 -17.89 1.83 5.73
C CYS A 85 -17.81 0.40 6.29
N MET A 86 -16.98 -0.45 5.69
CA MET A 86 -16.74 -1.82 6.17
C MET A 86 -16.22 -1.84 7.61
N LEU A 87 -15.29 -0.96 7.95
CA LEU A 87 -14.74 -0.81 9.32
C LEU A 87 -15.75 -0.32 10.36
N HIS A 88 -16.83 0.34 9.93
CA HIS A 88 -17.85 0.92 10.80
C HIS A 88 -19.16 0.10 10.84
N THR A 89 -19.19 -1.08 10.22
CA THR A 89 -20.39 -1.92 10.20
C THR A 89 -20.45 -2.84 11.44
N ASP A 90 -21.41 -2.59 12.34
CA ASP A 90 -21.54 -3.21 13.67
C ASP A 90 -22.03 -4.68 13.71
N SER A 91 -22.30 -5.31 12.56
CA SER A 91 -22.73 -6.71 12.49
C SER A 91 -21.54 -7.61 12.16
N SER A 92 -21.01 -8.37 13.14
CA SER A 92 -19.95 -9.38 12.96
C SER A 92 -18.92 -8.98 11.89
N GLY A 93 -18.33 -7.79 12.05
CA GLY A 93 -17.69 -6.99 11.00
C GLY A 93 -16.82 -7.76 10.01
N PRO A 94 -16.60 -7.22 8.80
CA PRO A 94 -15.88 -7.92 7.74
C PRO A 94 -14.56 -8.49 8.25
N GLN A 95 -14.22 -9.71 7.82
CA GLN A 95 -13.00 -10.34 8.27
C GLN A 95 -11.81 -9.46 7.85
N MET A 96 -10.84 -9.23 8.73
CA MET A 96 -9.62 -8.47 8.40
C MET A 96 -8.98 -8.92 7.07
N ALA A 97 -9.13 -10.21 6.72
CA ALA A 97 -8.71 -10.77 5.44
C ALA A 97 -9.41 -10.10 4.24
N ASP A 98 -10.71 -9.85 4.31
CA ASP A 98 -11.49 -9.19 3.26
C ASP A 98 -11.03 -7.74 3.06
N MET A 99 -10.78 -7.04 4.17
CA MET A 99 -10.27 -5.66 4.16
C MET A 99 -8.88 -5.58 3.53
N VAL A 100 -7.99 -6.51 3.89
CA VAL A 100 -6.65 -6.63 3.30
C VAL A 100 -6.76 -6.96 1.80
N ALA A 101 -7.62 -7.91 1.42
CA ALA A 101 -7.83 -8.27 0.02
C ALA A 101 -8.36 -7.09 -0.79
N LEU A 102 -9.31 -6.31 -0.25
CA LEU A 102 -9.81 -5.09 -0.87
C LEU A 102 -8.67 -4.08 -1.11
N LEU A 103 -7.87 -3.82 -0.09
CA LEU A 103 -6.76 -2.88 -0.18
C LEU A 103 -5.70 -3.35 -1.18
N GLN A 104 -5.40 -4.64 -1.20
CA GLN A 104 -4.45 -5.24 -2.14
C GLN A 104 -4.96 -5.17 -3.59
N VAL A 105 -6.24 -5.47 -3.84
CA VAL A 105 -6.85 -5.34 -5.17
C VAL A 105 -6.91 -3.87 -5.60
N LEU A 106 -7.18 -2.94 -4.68
CA LEU A 106 -7.17 -1.51 -4.97
C LEU A 106 -5.77 -1.03 -5.41
N LEU A 107 -4.71 -1.52 -4.75
CA LEU A 107 -3.32 -1.13 -5.01
C LEU A 107 -2.73 -1.81 -6.25
N TRP A 108 -2.86 -3.13 -6.35
CA TRP A 108 -2.15 -3.97 -7.34
C TRP A 108 -3.06 -4.81 -8.24
N GLY A 109 -4.38 -4.76 -8.01
CA GLY A 109 -5.38 -5.55 -8.72
C GLY A 109 -5.59 -5.17 -10.19
N PRO A 110 -6.44 -5.93 -10.89
CA PRO A 110 -6.75 -5.65 -12.28
C PRO A 110 -7.54 -4.33 -12.36
N ARG A 111 -7.32 -3.53 -13.42
CA ARG A 111 -8.07 -2.28 -13.63
C ARG A 111 -9.40 -2.55 -14.34
N ALA A 112 -10.36 -1.63 -14.17
CA ALA A 112 -11.73 -1.66 -14.72
C ALA A 112 -11.82 -2.14 -16.19
N TRP A 113 -10.81 -1.87 -17.03
CA TRP A 113 -10.79 -2.26 -18.44
C TRP A 113 -10.85 -3.77 -18.72
N LEU A 114 -10.41 -4.61 -17.78
CA LEU A 114 -10.42 -6.07 -17.90
C LEU A 114 -11.83 -6.60 -17.60
N PHE A 115 -12.63 -5.80 -16.89
CA PHE A 115 -13.96 -6.14 -16.43
C PHE A 115 -15.07 -5.68 -17.38
N ASN A 116 -14.74 -4.85 -18.36
CA ASN A 116 -15.69 -4.38 -19.38
C ASN A 116 -15.85 -5.39 -20.54
N GLN A 117 -15.17 -6.55 -20.47
CA GLN A 117 -15.36 -7.63 -21.43
C GLN A 117 -16.60 -8.44 -21.02
N LYS A 118 -17.56 -8.54 -21.94
CA LYS A 118 -18.87 -9.22 -21.81
C LYS A 118 -18.79 -10.74 -21.58
N GLY A 119 -17.64 -11.27 -21.15
CA GLY A 119 -17.35 -12.69 -20.93
C GLY A 119 -17.13 -13.02 -19.46
N SER A 120 -16.82 -14.30 -19.19
CA SER A 120 -16.53 -14.77 -17.83
C SER A 120 -15.30 -14.04 -17.25
N MET A 121 -15.48 -13.37 -16.11
CA MET A 121 -14.44 -12.57 -15.44
C MET A 121 -13.32 -13.45 -14.87
N THR A 122 -13.68 -14.60 -14.30
CA THR A 122 -12.74 -15.53 -13.63
C THR A 122 -11.58 -15.99 -14.52
N PRO A 123 -11.77 -16.51 -15.75
CA PRO A 123 -10.66 -16.92 -16.59
C PRO A 123 -9.80 -15.73 -17.05
N ALA A 124 -10.40 -14.57 -17.28
CA ALA A 124 -9.66 -13.36 -17.63
C ALA A 124 -8.75 -12.89 -16.48
N VAL A 125 -9.26 -12.92 -15.25
CA VAL A 125 -8.50 -12.62 -14.03
C VAL A 125 -7.42 -13.69 -13.77
N GLY A 126 -7.73 -14.96 -14.02
CA GLY A 126 -6.75 -16.04 -13.95
C GLY A 126 -5.58 -15.82 -14.90
N ASN A 127 -5.85 -15.48 -16.16
CA ASN A 127 -4.81 -15.14 -17.14
C ASN A 127 -4.00 -13.91 -16.72
N TRP A 128 -4.67 -12.87 -16.21
CA TRP A 128 -4.00 -11.69 -15.68
C TRP A 128 -3.06 -12.03 -14.53
N LEU A 129 -3.49 -12.85 -13.56
CA LEU A 129 -2.64 -13.32 -12.46
C LEU A 129 -1.43 -14.09 -12.98
N THR A 130 -1.62 -14.99 -13.93
CA THR A 130 -0.54 -15.76 -14.55
C THR A 130 0.52 -14.83 -15.17
N VAL A 131 0.09 -13.84 -15.95
CA VAL A 131 1.02 -12.86 -16.54
C VAL A 131 1.73 -12.05 -15.45
N LYS A 132 1.02 -11.58 -14.43
CA LYS A 132 1.61 -10.79 -13.33
C LYS A 132 2.65 -11.59 -12.54
N ARG A 133 2.38 -12.88 -12.29
CA ARG A 133 3.32 -13.81 -11.63
C ARG A 133 4.55 -14.07 -12.49
N ALA A 134 4.39 -14.29 -13.80
CA ALA A 134 5.52 -14.48 -14.70
C ALA A 134 6.44 -13.25 -14.74
N LEU A 135 5.86 -12.04 -14.81
CA LEU A 135 6.62 -10.79 -14.76
C LEU A 135 7.32 -10.59 -13.42
N LEU A 136 6.70 -11.01 -12.31
CA LEU A 136 7.30 -10.96 -10.99
C LEU A 136 8.54 -11.86 -10.88
N VAL A 137 8.44 -13.09 -11.38
CA VAL A 137 9.57 -14.03 -11.46
C VAL A 137 10.69 -13.45 -12.32
N MET A 138 10.36 -12.87 -13.48
CA MET A 138 11.34 -12.22 -14.36
C MET A 138 12.04 -11.05 -13.66
N LYS A 139 11.28 -10.15 -13.02
CA LYS A 139 11.84 -9.01 -12.26
C LYS A 139 12.77 -9.47 -11.14
N LEU A 140 12.42 -10.55 -10.43
CA LEU A 140 13.27 -11.11 -9.37
C LEU A 140 14.54 -11.75 -9.94
N ALA A 141 14.44 -12.46 -11.06
CA ALA A 141 15.59 -13.05 -11.75
C ALA A 141 16.58 -11.96 -12.22
N GLU A 142 16.07 -10.88 -12.81
CA GLU A 142 16.89 -9.73 -13.22
C GLU A 142 17.60 -9.07 -12.03
N ARG A 143 16.90 -8.89 -10.91
CA ARG A 143 17.52 -8.36 -9.69
C ARG A 143 18.57 -9.29 -9.10
N GLY A 144 18.35 -10.60 -9.14
CA GLY A 144 19.32 -11.59 -8.68
C GLY A 144 20.63 -11.59 -9.47
N LEU A 145 20.59 -11.16 -10.73
CA LEU A 145 21.78 -11.04 -11.59
C LEU A 145 22.62 -9.79 -11.25
N ILE A 146 22.00 -8.76 -10.67
CA ILE A 146 22.66 -7.49 -10.35
C ILE A 146 23.17 -7.54 -8.90
N GLN A 147 24.44 -7.92 -8.73
CA GLN A 147 25.07 -8.12 -7.41
C GLN A 147 25.03 -6.91 -6.47
N ASP A 148 24.79 -5.71 -6.99
CA ASP A 148 24.77 -4.44 -6.23
C ASP A 148 23.36 -3.87 -5.94
N GLN A 149 22.28 -4.54 -6.36
CA GLN A 149 20.94 -4.05 -6.04
C GLN A 149 20.54 -4.39 -4.59
N SER A 150 20.11 -3.36 -3.87
CA SER A 150 19.67 -3.41 -2.48
C SER A 150 18.46 -4.31 -2.26
N ALA A 151 18.25 -4.68 -0.99
CA ALA A 151 17.06 -5.36 -0.50
C ALA A 151 15.75 -4.78 -1.08
N LEU A 152 14.76 -5.65 -1.28
CA LEU A 152 13.43 -5.28 -1.76
C LEU A 152 12.81 -4.18 -0.88
N SER A 153 12.11 -3.24 -1.50
CA SER A 153 11.30 -2.29 -0.75
C SER A 153 10.17 -3.01 -0.03
N TRP A 154 9.62 -2.39 1.01
CA TRP A 154 8.45 -2.92 1.72
C TRP A 154 7.25 -3.13 0.77
N GLU A 155 7.03 -2.19 -0.16
CA GLU A 155 5.97 -2.30 -1.16
C GLU A 155 6.19 -3.47 -2.14
N ASP A 156 7.44 -3.71 -2.55
CA ASP A 156 7.79 -4.87 -3.37
C ASP A 156 7.47 -6.18 -2.61
N CYS A 157 7.80 -6.25 -1.32
CA CYS A 157 7.47 -7.41 -0.46
C CYS A 157 5.96 -7.64 -0.31
N LEU A 158 5.18 -6.57 -0.11
CA LEU A 158 3.72 -6.68 -0.01
C LEU A 158 3.08 -7.10 -1.34
N CYS A 159 3.56 -6.55 -2.45
CA CYS A 159 3.11 -6.94 -3.79
C CYS A 159 3.44 -8.41 -4.10
N LEU A 160 4.63 -8.87 -3.69
CA LEU A 160 5.02 -10.28 -3.77
C LEU A 160 4.06 -11.18 -3.00
N GLN A 161 3.75 -10.83 -1.75
CA GLN A 161 2.81 -11.58 -0.93
C GLN A 161 1.42 -11.63 -1.58
N TYR A 162 0.91 -10.49 -2.07
CA TYR A 162 -0.36 -10.45 -2.77
C TYR A 162 -0.38 -11.37 -4.00
N LEU A 163 0.55 -11.20 -4.94
CA LEU A 163 0.54 -11.95 -6.20
C LEU A 163 0.80 -13.45 -6.00
N SER A 164 1.54 -13.84 -4.95
CA SER A 164 1.85 -15.24 -4.67
C SER A 164 0.63 -16.02 -4.16
N PHE A 165 -0.21 -15.40 -3.32
CA PHE A 165 -1.27 -16.10 -2.60
C PHE A 165 -2.69 -15.80 -3.08
N ILE A 166 -2.92 -14.67 -3.77
CA ILE A 166 -4.27 -14.31 -4.19
C ILE A 166 -4.80 -15.27 -5.28
N ASP A 167 -6.03 -15.75 -5.12
CA ASP A 167 -6.70 -16.55 -6.14
C ASP A 167 -7.58 -15.67 -7.06
N ALA A 168 -7.96 -16.24 -8.21
CA ALA A 168 -8.75 -15.50 -9.20
C ALA A 168 -10.18 -15.19 -8.72
N GLU A 169 -10.77 -16.07 -7.92
CA GLU A 169 -12.15 -15.91 -7.42
C GLU A 169 -12.24 -14.77 -6.41
N THR A 170 -11.29 -14.68 -5.49
CA THR A 170 -11.15 -13.60 -4.52
C THR A 170 -10.96 -12.26 -5.23
N VAL A 171 -10.11 -12.20 -6.26
CA VAL A 171 -9.95 -10.97 -7.06
C VAL A 171 -11.24 -10.60 -7.76
N VAL A 172 -11.95 -11.56 -8.37
CA VAL A 172 -13.25 -11.31 -9.03
C VAL A 172 -14.29 -10.83 -8.02
N ASN A 173 -14.41 -11.48 -6.87
CA ASN A 173 -15.37 -11.13 -5.82
C ASN A 173 -15.13 -9.70 -5.33
N VAL A 174 -13.89 -9.40 -4.90
CA VAL A 174 -13.51 -8.07 -4.40
C VAL A 174 -13.68 -7.00 -5.46
N THR A 175 -13.31 -7.29 -6.71
CA THR A 175 -13.46 -6.31 -7.80
C THR A 175 -14.93 -6.10 -8.17
N SER A 176 -15.76 -7.13 -8.11
CA SER A 176 -17.20 -7.02 -8.34
C SER A 176 -17.86 -6.17 -7.25
N GLN A 177 -17.50 -6.38 -5.98
CA GLN A 177 -17.97 -5.55 -4.86
C GLN A 177 -17.56 -4.09 -5.04
N LEU A 178 -16.27 -3.83 -5.31
CA LEU A 178 -15.78 -2.48 -5.62
C LEU A 178 -16.58 -1.89 -6.78
N SER A 179 -16.72 -2.60 -7.91
CA SER A 179 -17.43 -2.07 -9.08
C SER A 179 -18.89 -1.73 -8.79
N LEU A 180 -19.61 -2.55 -8.03
CA LEU A 180 -21.00 -2.26 -7.64
C LEU A 180 -21.09 -0.99 -6.80
N THR A 181 -20.24 -0.87 -5.77
CA THR A 181 -20.16 0.34 -4.93
C THR A 181 -19.75 1.57 -5.74
N LEU A 182 -18.87 1.41 -6.74
CA LEU A 182 -18.46 2.49 -7.62
C LEU A 182 -19.57 2.98 -8.56
N ASN A 183 -20.52 2.13 -8.94
CA ASN A 183 -21.61 2.51 -9.85
C ASN A 183 -22.79 3.18 -9.13
N LEU A 184 -23.01 2.90 -7.84
CA LEU A 184 -24.10 3.47 -7.04
C LEU A 184 -23.94 4.98 -6.79
N ASP A 185 -22.72 5.49 -6.67
CA ASP A 185 -22.42 6.92 -6.45
C ASP A 185 -22.54 7.80 -7.71
N GLY A 186 -22.92 7.24 -8.86
CA GLY A 186 -23.11 7.98 -10.12
C GLY A 186 -24.56 8.38 -10.41
N SER A 187 -25.48 8.11 -9.48
CA SER A 187 -26.95 8.23 -9.66
C SER A 187 -27.62 9.26 -8.72
N LEU A 188 -26.86 10.10 -8.04
CA LEU A 188 -27.38 11.20 -7.20
C LEU A 188 -27.02 12.56 -7.81
#